data_AF-H7GDW8-F1
#
_entry.id   AF-H7GDW8-F1
#
_cell.length_a   1.000
_cell.length_b   1.000
_cell.length_c   1.000
_cell.angle_alpha   90.00
_cell.angle_beta   90.00
_cell.angle_gamma   90.00
#
_symmetry.space_group_name_H-M   'P 1'
#
loop_
_entity.id
_entity.type
_entity.pdbx_description
1 polymer ?
#
loop_
_entity_poly.entity_id
_entity_poly.type
_entity_poly.pdbx_seq_one_letter_code
_entity_poly.pdbx_strand_id
1 'polypeptide(L)'
;MHVLTLDLAPVTPKDAPLLHRVFHLSPSYFALIGMELPTLEDVVRDLQTLEVDPRRRAFLLFLGQEPVGYLDAKLGYPEAEDATLSLLLIREDHQGRGLGRQALERFAAGLDGVRRLYAVVYGHNPKAKAFFQAQGFRYVKDGGPTLTWYVRPL
;
A
#
# COMPACT_ATOMS: atom_id res chain seq x y z
N MET A 1 -7.71 23.97 -16.44
CA MET A 1 -7.01 23.22 -15.38
C MET A 1 -6.77 21.82 -15.92
N HIS A 2 -5.52 21.42 -16.19
CA HIS A 2 -5.24 20.02 -16.46
C HIS A 2 -5.43 19.26 -15.15
N VAL A 3 -6.43 18.37 -15.09
CA VAL A 3 -6.53 17.40 -14.00
C VAL A 3 -5.35 16.46 -14.19
N LEU A 4 -4.35 16.55 -13.30
CA LEU A 4 -3.26 15.58 -13.30
C LEU A 4 -3.84 14.23 -12.90
N THR A 5 -3.79 13.28 -13.83
CA THR A 5 -4.26 11.92 -13.65
C THR A 5 -3.22 11.12 -12.86
N LEU A 6 -3.67 10.28 -11.92
CA LEU A 6 -2.79 9.35 -11.23
C LEU A 6 -2.48 8.14 -12.10
N ASP A 7 -1.19 7.86 -12.31
CA ASP A 7 -0.72 6.69 -13.06
C ASP A 7 -0.16 5.61 -12.13
N LEU A 8 -0.37 4.33 -12.49
CA LEU A 8 0.12 3.16 -11.77
C LEU A 8 1.20 2.49 -12.63
N ALA A 9 2.44 2.50 -12.18
CA ALA A 9 3.55 1.81 -12.86
C ALA A 9 3.98 0.58 -12.04
N PRO A 10 4.02 -0.63 -12.63
CA PRO A 10 4.51 -1.82 -11.94
C PRO A 10 5.91 -1.57 -11.36
N VAL A 11 6.10 -1.91 -10.10
CA VAL A 11 7.41 -1.74 -9.45
C VAL A 11 8.33 -2.91 -9.80
N THR A 12 9.59 -2.61 -10.05
CA THR A 12 10.67 -3.58 -10.25
C THR A 12 11.80 -3.33 -9.24
N PRO A 13 12.74 -4.25 -9.02
CA PRO A 13 13.88 -4.00 -8.13
C PRO A 13 14.70 -2.75 -8.47
N LYS A 14 14.68 -2.30 -9.73
CA LYS A 14 15.37 -1.07 -10.16
C LYS A 14 14.73 0.20 -9.59
N ASP A 15 13.46 0.13 -9.20
CA ASP A 15 12.70 1.25 -8.66
C ASP A 15 12.88 1.41 -7.14
N ALA A 16 13.69 0.56 -6.51
CA ALA A 16 13.95 0.61 -5.06
C ALA A 16 14.34 2.02 -4.56
N PRO A 17 15.19 2.82 -5.24
CA PRO A 17 15.49 4.18 -4.78
C PRO A 17 14.27 5.11 -4.78
N LEU A 18 13.36 4.98 -5.76
CA LEU A 18 12.14 5.77 -5.82
C LEU A 18 11.15 5.36 -4.72
N LEU A 19 10.94 4.05 -4.54
CA LEU A 19 10.08 3.52 -3.49
C LEU A 19 10.60 3.89 -2.09
N HIS A 20 11.90 3.74 -1.86
CA HIS A 20 12.56 4.15 -0.61
C HIS A 20 12.33 5.63 -0.30
N ARG A 21 12.39 6.50 -1.31
CA ARG A 21 12.07 7.93 -1.16
C ARG A 21 10.60 8.16 -0.80
N VAL A 22 9.65 7.43 -1.39
CA VAL A 22 8.22 7.51 -1.02
C VAL A 22 8.03 7.13 0.45
N PHE A 23 8.70 6.07 0.92
CA PHE A 23 8.65 5.65 2.33
C PHE A 23 9.22 6.71 3.27
N HIS A 24 10.36 7.31 2.93
CA HIS A 24 10.98 8.39 3.72
C HIS A 24 10.13 9.66 3.79
N LEU A 25 9.33 9.93 2.75
CA LEU A 25 8.38 11.04 2.71
C LEU A 25 7.00 10.66 3.28
N SER A 26 6.89 9.48 3.91
CA SER A 26 5.66 8.98 4.56
C SER A 26 5.92 8.35 5.95
N PRO A 27 6.69 9.00 6.85
CA PRO A 27 7.16 8.40 8.10
C PRO A 27 6.04 8.04 9.08
N SER A 28 4.93 8.77 9.08
CA SER A 28 3.80 8.57 10.00
C SER A 28 3.15 7.20 9.83
N TYR A 29 3.17 6.62 8.64
CA TYR A 29 2.67 5.25 8.43
C TYR A 29 3.52 4.23 9.19
N PHE A 30 4.84 4.31 9.08
CA PHE A 30 5.78 3.39 9.73
C PHE A 30 5.71 3.52 11.25
N ALA A 31 5.66 4.76 11.76
CA ALA A 31 5.43 5.02 13.18
C ALA A 31 4.10 4.43 13.67
N LEU A 32 3.02 4.55 12.89
CA LEU A 32 1.69 4.04 13.25
C LEU A 32 1.65 2.50 13.36
N ILE A 33 2.44 1.79 12.56
CA ILE A 33 2.54 0.33 12.63
C ILE A 33 3.66 -0.15 13.56
N GLY A 34 4.35 0.76 14.25
CA GLY A 34 5.44 0.45 15.18
C GLY A 34 6.71 -0.08 14.49
N MET A 35 6.95 0.34 13.25
CA MET A 35 8.12 -0.05 12.46
C MET A 35 9.07 1.13 12.27
N GLU A 36 10.36 0.83 12.16
CA GLU A 36 11.35 1.80 11.68
C GLU A 36 11.17 2.07 10.17
N LEU A 37 11.71 3.20 9.70
CA LEU A 37 11.77 3.46 8.27
C LEU A 37 12.67 2.40 7.61
N PRO A 38 12.20 1.72 6.55
CA PRO A 38 13.00 0.71 5.88
C PRO A 38 14.22 1.34 5.23
N THR A 39 15.36 0.66 5.33
CA THR A 39 16.57 1.04 4.61
C THR A 39 16.42 0.75 3.11
N LEU A 40 17.30 1.32 2.28
CA LEU A 40 17.31 1.00 0.85
C LEU A 40 17.54 -0.50 0.60
N GLU A 41 18.35 -1.16 1.42
CA GLU A 41 18.59 -2.60 1.32
C GLU A 41 17.32 -3.41 1.60
N ASP A 42 16.55 -3.03 2.63
CA ASP A 42 15.27 -3.67 2.95
C ASP A 42 14.29 -3.56 1.77
N VAL A 43 14.22 -2.38 1.15
CA VAL A 43 13.37 -2.14 -0.02
C VAL A 43 13.82 -2.99 -1.22
N VAL A 44 15.12 -3.06 -1.50
CA VAL A 44 15.65 -3.92 -2.58
C VAL A 44 15.27 -5.38 -2.33
N ARG A 45 15.42 -5.87 -1.10
CA ARG A 45 15.12 -7.27 -0.75
C ARG A 45 13.63 -7.60 -0.87
N ASP A 46 12.75 -6.71 -0.42
CA ASP A 46 11.29 -6.90 -0.60
C ASP A 46 10.92 -6.93 -2.09
N LEU A 47 11.48 -6.03 -2.90
CA LEU A 47 11.19 -6.00 -4.33
C LEU A 47 11.74 -7.23 -5.08
N GLN A 48 12.88 -7.78 -4.67
CA GLN A 48 13.37 -9.07 -5.19
C GLN A 48 12.42 -10.22 -4.85
N THR A 49 11.87 -10.22 -3.63
CA THR A 49 10.87 -11.22 -3.22
C THR A 49 9.56 -11.05 -4.00
N LEU A 50 9.15 -9.80 -4.26
CA LEU A 50 7.99 -9.47 -5.07
C LEU A 50 8.14 -9.94 -6.51
N GLU A 51 9.31 -9.71 -7.13
CA GLU A 51 9.58 -10.05 -8.54
C GLU A 51 9.38 -11.55 -8.85
N VAL A 52 9.67 -12.41 -7.88
CA VAL A 52 9.55 -13.87 -8.03
C VAL A 52 8.22 -14.44 -7.53
N ASP A 53 7.36 -13.65 -6.87
CA ASP A 53 6.02 -14.10 -6.46
C ASP A 53 4.98 -13.71 -7.53
N PRO A 54 4.51 -14.67 -8.35
CA PRO A 54 3.57 -14.39 -9.44
C PRO A 54 2.20 -13.91 -8.95
N ARG A 55 1.91 -14.01 -7.64
CA ARG A 55 0.68 -13.52 -7.03
C ARG A 55 0.81 -12.12 -6.44
N ARG A 56 2.01 -11.60 -6.21
CA ARG A 56 2.17 -10.21 -5.74
C ARG A 56 2.08 -9.25 -6.92
N ARG A 57 1.42 -8.12 -6.68
CA ARG A 57 1.31 -7.00 -7.60
C ARG A 57 1.59 -5.75 -6.80
N ALA A 58 2.60 -4.99 -7.19
CA ALA A 58 2.82 -3.69 -6.60
C ALA A 58 3.12 -2.63 -7.66
N PHE A 59 2.76 -1.40 -7.33
CA PHE A 59 2.81 -0.27 -8.22
C PHE A 59 3.34 0.95 -7.47
N LEU A 60 4.23 1.71 -8.13
CA LEU A 60 4.46 3.09 -7.78
C LEU A 60 3.33 3.94 -8.37
N LEU A 61 2.87 4.91 -7.58
CA LEU A 61 1.80 5.84 -7.97
C LEU A 61 2.45 7.16 -8.39
N PHE A 62 2.12 7.65 -9.58
CA PHE A 62 2.72 8.86 -10.15
C PHE A 62 1.69 9.95 -10.42
N LEU A 63 2.07 11.20 -10.11
CA LEU A 63 1.46 12.39 -10.68
C LEU A 63 2.46 13.00 -11.67
N GLY A 64 2.25 12.76 -12.96
CA GLY A 64 3.25 13.06 -13.98
C GLY A 64 4.53 12.24 -13.76
N GLN A 65 5.64 12.89 -13.46
CA GLN A 65 6.93 12.23 -13.19
C GLN A 65 7.23 12.07 -11.69
N GLU A 66 6.36 12.58 -10.83
CA GLU A 66 6.59 12.57 -9.39
C GLU A 66 5.99 11.32 -8.74
N PRO A 67 6.78 10.51 -7.99
CA PRO A 67 6.25 9.40 -7.22
C PRO A 67 5.56 9.93 -5.96
N VAL A 68 4.26 9.66 -5.85
CA VAL A 68 3.37 10.18 -4.81
C VAL A 68 2.74 9.08 -3.96
N GLY A 69 3.07 7.82 -4.21
CA GLY A 69 2.56 6.71 -3.41
C GLY A 69 3.02 5.35 -3.89
N TYR A 70 2.53 4.33 -3.19
CA TYR A 70 2.84 2.93 -3.43
C TYR A 70 1.60 2.08 -3.12
N LEU A 71 1.35 1.09 -3.96
CA LEU A 71 0.29 0.11 -3.79
C LEU A 71 0.90 -1.29 -3.82
N ASP A 72 0.51 -2.16 -2.89
CA ASP A 72 0.89 -3.58 -2.86
C ASP A 72 -0.35 -4.44 -2.59
N ALA A 73 -0.53 -5.46 -3.40
CA ALA A 73 -1.59 -6.42 -3.30
C ALA A 73 -1.14 -7.85 -3.60
N LYS A 74 -1.88 -8.81 -3.06
CA LYS A 74 -1.71 -10.24 -3.29
C LYS A 74 -2.97 -10.83 -3.93
N LEU A 75 -2.81 -11.45 -5.09
CA LEU A 75 -3.86 -12.19 -5.80
C LEU A 75 -3.99 -13.61 -5.27
N GLY A 76 -5.17 -14.20 -5.40
CA GLY A 76 -5.48 -15.55 -4.90
C GLY A 76 -5.34 -15.67 -3.38
N TYR A 77 -5.74 -14.63 -2.65
CA TYR A 77 -5.74 -14.62 -1.19
C TYR A 77 -6.86 -13.72 -0.64
N PRO A 78 -7.66 -14.15 0.37
CA PRO A 78 -7.53 -15.42 1.10
C PRO A 78 -7.95 -16.66 0.30
N GLU A 79 -8.87 -16.50 -0.64
CA GLU A 79 -9.30 -17.58 -1.56
C GLU A 79 -8.71 -17.37 -2.97
N ALA A 80 -8.73 -18.42 -3.80
CA ALA A 80 -8.13 -18.39 -5.14
C ALA A 80 -8.69 -17.31 -6.08
N GLU A 81 -9.97 -16.94 -5.92
CA GLU A 81 -10.65 -15.92 -6.72
C GLU A 81 -10.67 -14.53 -6.03
N ASP A 82 -9.95 -14.35 -4.94
CA ASP A 82 -9.90 -13.09 -4.19
C ASP A 82 -8.55 -12.40 -4.33
N ALA A 83 -8.54 -11.08 -4.10
CA ALA A 83 -7.32 -10.31 -3.94
C ALA A 83 -7.32 -9.61 -2.57
N THR A 84 -6.12 -9.35 -2.05
CA THR A 84 -5.92 -8.57 -0.82
C THR A 84 -4.98 -7.41 -1.09
N LEU A 85 -5.47 -6.20 -0.91
CA LEU A 85 -4.68 -4.97 -0.86
C LEU A 85 -3.96 -4.91 0.50
N SER A 86 -2.66 -5.21 0.48
CA SER A 86 -1.80 -5.24 1.66
C SER A 86 -1.35 -3.84 2.07
N LEU A 87 -1.11 -2.96 1.11
CA LEU A 87 -0.71 -1.58 1.37
C LEU A 87 -1.25 -0.66 0.28
N LEU A 88 -1.87 0.45 0.70
CA LEU A 88 -2.10 1.62 -0.14
C LEU A 88 -1.57 2.83 0.61
N LEU A 89 -0.41 3.31 0.19
CA LEU A 89 0.29 4.43 0.79
C LEU A 89 0.27 5.61 -0.18
N ILE A 90 -0.30 6.73 0.26
CA ILE A 90 -0.14 8.02 -0.40
C ILE A 90 0.82 8.85 0.43
N ARG A 91 1.82 9.45 -0.22
CA ARG A 91 2.81 10.33 0.38
C ARG A 91 2.13 11.41 1.20
N GLU A 92 2.63 11.71 2.38
CA GLU A 92 1.91 12.49 3.39
C GLU A 92 1.49 13.89 2.90
N ASP A 93 2.39 14.56 2.20
CA ASP A 93 2.17 15.86 1.57
C ASP A 93 1.15 15.84 0.40
N HIS A 94 0.78 14.65 -0.08
CA HIS A 94 -0.19 14.42 -1.16
C HIS A 94 -1.52 13.83 -0.68
N GLN A 95 -1.66 13.56 0.62
CA GLN A 95 -2.91 13.04 1.19
C GLN A 95 -4.05 14.08 1.18
N GLY A 96 -5.29 13.60 1.29
CA GLY A 96 -6.48 14.46 1.31
C GLY A 96 -6.89 15.02 -0.06
N ARG A 97 -6.19 14.65 -1.15
CA ARG A 97 -6.45 15.12 -2.52
C ARG A 97 -7.21 14.12 -3.40
N GLY A 98 -7.78 13.07 -2.80
CA GLY A 98 -8.50 12.02 -3.52
C GLY A 98 -7.62 10.98 -4.25
N LEU A 99 -6.29 11.04 -4.13
CA LEU A 99 -5.38 10.13 -4.84
C LEU A 99 -5.54 8.67 -4.41
N GLY A 100 -5.79 8.40 -3.12
CA GLY A 100 -6.04 7.03 -2.65
C GLY A 100 -7.26 6.38 -3.31
N ARG A 101 -8.32 7.17 -3.52
CA ARG A 101 -9.51 6.72 -4.25
C ARG A 101 -9.17 6.42 -5.72
N GLN A 102 -8.48 7.34 -6.40
CA GLN A 102 -8.07 7.12 -7.79
C GLN A 102 -7.17 5.89 -7.95
N ALA A 103 -6.24 5.67 -7.03
CA ALA A 103 -5.36 4.51 -7.03
C ALA A 103 -6.15 3.20 -6.91
N LEU A 104 -7.09 3.17 -5.96
CA LEU A 104 -7.95 2.02 -5.72
C LEU A 104 -8.86 1.72 -6.92
N GLU A 105 -9.52 2.73 -7.48
CA GLU A 105 -10.40 2.58 -8.66
C GLU A 105 -9.62 2.03 -9.85
N ARG A 106 -8.41 2.56 -10.12
CA ARG A 106 -7.54 2.09 -11.21
C ARG A 106 -7.03 0.69 -10.99
N PHE A 107 -6.61 0.37 -9.76
CA PHE A 107 -6.16 -0.97 -9.42
C PHE A 107 -7.30 -1.98 -9.59
N ALA A 108 -8.48 -1.69 -9.04
CA ALA A 108 -9.66 -2.56 -9.13
C ALA A 108 -10.12 -2.79 -10.57
N ALA A 109 -10.03 -1.77 -11.44
CA ALA A 109 -10.34 -1.91 -12.87
C ALA A 109 -9.42 -2.90 -13.62
N GLY A 110 -8.23 -3.21 -13.09
CA GLY A 110 -7.31 -4.20 -13.66
C GLY A 110 -7.41 -5.60 -13.04
N LEU A 111 -8.36 -5.85 -12.14
CA LEU A 111 -8.52 -7.12 -11.43
C LEU A 111 -9.48 -8.08 -12.16
N ASP A 112 -9.12 -8.50 -13.36
CA ASP A 112 -9.91 -9.47 -14.13
C ASP A 112 -10.02 -10.81 -13.38
N GLY A 113 -11.25 -11.34 -13.30
CA GLY A 113 -11.53 -12.63 -12.66
C GLY A 113 -11.52 -12.62 -11.12
N VAL A 114 -11.21 -11.48 -10.48
CA VAL A 114 -11.28 -11.35 -9.01
C VAL A 114 -12.72 -11.09 -8.58
N ARG A 115 -13.22 -11.88 -7.64
CA ARG A 115 -14.59 -11.78 -7.10
C ARG A 115 -14.70 -10.84 -5.92
N ARG A 116 -13.66 -10.78 -5.08
CA ARG A 116 -13.64 -9.94 -3.87
C ARG A 116 -12.26 -9.32 -3.68
N LEU A 117 -12.26 -8.04 -3.34
CA LEU A 117 -11.07 -7.33 -2.90
C LEU A 117 -11.14 -7.10 -1.39
N TYR A 118 -10.17 -7.63 -0.67
CA TYR A 118 -9.94 -7.38 0.73
C TYR A 118 -8.94 -6.23 0.88
N ALA A 119 -9.01 -5.50 1.99
CA ALA A 119 -8.01 -4.54 2.39
C ALA A 119 -7.62 -4.81 3.84
N VAL A 120 -6.31 -4.83 4.10
CA VAL A 120 -5.78 -4.97 5.46
C VAL A 120 -5.44 -3.60 6.00
N VAL A 121 -5.87 -3.31 7.24
CA VAL A 121 -5.53 -2.07 7.93
C VAL A 121 -4.64 -2.43 9.12
N TYR A 122 -3.36 -2.05 9.03
CA TYR A 122 -2.40 -2.26 10.11
C TYR A 122 -2.52 -1.22 11.21
N GLY A 123 -2.24 -1.65 12.44
CA GLY A 123 -2.24 -0.80 13.64
C GLY A 123 -3.60 -0.17 13.96
N HIS A 124 -3.59 0.77 14.91
CA HIS A 124 -4.77 1.57 15.21
C HIS A 124 -4.90 2.72 14.21
N ASN A 125 -5.47 2.43 13.04
CA ASN A 125 -5.58 3.40 11.94
C ASN A 125 -7.05 3.73 11.59
N PRO A 126 -7.74 4.57 12.40
CA PRO A 126 -9.12 4.94 12.15
C PRO A 126 -9.31 5.69 10.82
N LYS A 127 -8.30 6.45 10.38
CA LYS A 127 -8.32 7.16 9.09
C LYS A 127 -8.39 6.18 7.91
N ALA A 128 -7.56 5.13 7.92
CA ALA A 128 -7.61 4.09 6.88
C ALA A 128 -8.93 3.31 6.91
N LYS A 129 -9.45 2.97 8.10
CA LYS A 129 -10.76 2.31 8.24
C LYS A 129 -11.88 3.15 7.62
N ALA A 130 -11.94 4.43 7.98
CA ALA A 130 -12.93 5.37 7.42
C ALA A 130 -12.79 5.54 5.91
N PHE A 131 -11.55 5.59 5.40
CA PHE A 131 -11.29 5.61 3.96
C PHE A 131 -11.89 4.39 3.26
N PHE A 132 -11.56 3.17 3.68
CA PHE A 132 -12.06 1.95 3.05
C PHE A 132 -13.58 1.83 3.14
N GLN A 133 -14.18 2.17 4.28
CA GLN A 133 -15.63 2.22 4.44
C GLN A 133 -16.29 3.18 3.46
N ALA A 134 -15.71 4.38 3.26
CA ALA A 134 -16.19 5.34 2.27
C ALA A 134 -16.04 4.85 0.81
N GLN A 135 -15.17 3.86 0.56
CA GLN A 135 -15.03 3.21 -0.75
C GLN A 135 -15.90 1.94 -0.89
N GLY A 136 -16.82 1.69 0.05
CA GLY A 136 -17.76 0.56 -0.01
C GLY A 136 -17.23 -0.74 0.59
N PHE A 137 -16.04 -0.74 1.20
CA PHE A 137 -15.58 -1.90 1.97
C PHE A 137 -16.41 -2.03 3.24
N ARG A 138 -16.76 -3.27 3.57
CA ARG A 138 -17.41 -3.61 4.84
C ARG A 138 -16.44 -4.34 5.74
N TYR A 139 -16.61 -4.19 7.05
CA TYR A 139 -15.90 -5.02 8.01
C TYR A 139 -16.22 -6.49 7.76
N VAL A 140 -15.19 -7.35 7.82
CA VAL A 140 -15.33 -8.80 7.67
C VAL A 140 -14.82 -9.53 8.90
N LYS A 141 -13.58 -9.23 9.31
CA LYS A 141 -12.91 -9.81 10.48
C LYS A 141 -11.71 -8.96 10.87
N ASP A 142 -11.31 -9.07 12.13
CA ASP A 142 -9.94 -8.72 12.54
C ASP A 142 -9.02 -9.93 12.33
N GLY A 143 -7.73 -9.66 12.10
CA GLY A 143 -6.71 -10.70 11.88
C GLY A 143 -5.49 -10.47 12.75
N GLY A 144 -4.95 -11.56 13.32
CA GLY A 144 -3.73 -11.56 14.13
C GLY A 144 -3.93 -11.16 15.60
N PRO A 145 -2.98 -11.51 16.50
CA PRO A 145 -2.99 -11.04 17.89
C PRO A 145 -2.71 -9.53 17.95
N THR A 146 -3.30 -8.83 18.92
CA THR A 146 -2.88 -7.47 19.27
C THR A 146 -1.45 -7.51 19.80
N LEU A 147 -0.49 -6.90 19.09
CA LEU A 147 0.91 -6.80 19.51
C LEU A 147 1.16 -5.46 20.21
N THR A 148 1.77 -5.50 21.40
CA THR A 148 2.19 -4.32 22.17
C THR A 148 3.68 -4.41 22.46
N TRP A 149 4.42 -3.36 22.12
CA TRP A 149 5.88 -3.30 22.29
C TRP A 149 6.25 -2.53 23.57
N TYR A 150 7.27 -3.02 24.28
CA TYR A 150 7.85 -2.36 25.46
C TYR A 150 9.35 -2.18 25.23
N VAL A 151 9.89 -1.00 25.53
CA VAL A 151 11.33 -0.71 25.45
C VAL A 151 11.82 -0.18 26.79
N ARG A 152 12.97 -0.67 27.27
CA ARG A 152 13.68 -0.14 28.44
C ARG A 152 15.11 0.21 28.00
N PRO A 153 15.51 1.49 27.97
CA PRO A 153 16.91 1.85 27.77
C PRO A 153 17.76 1.29 28.93
N LEU A 154 18.95 0.77 28.62
CA LEU A 154 19.92 0.29 29.62
C LEU A 154 20.87 1.41 30.03
#